data_AF-A0A6I3UBM3-F1
#
_entry.id   AF-A0A6I3UBM3-F1
#
_cell.length_a   1.000
_cell.length_b   1.000
_cell.length_c   1.000
_cell.angle_alpha   90.00
_cell.angle_beta   90.00
_cell.angle_gamma   90.00
#
_symmetry.space_group_name_H-M   'P 1'
#
loop_
_entity.id
_entity.type
_entity.pdbx_description
1 polymer ?
#
loop_
_entity_poly.entity_id
_entity_poly.type
_entity_poly.pdbx_seq_one_letter_code
_entity_poly.pdbx_strand_id
1 'polypeptide(L)' 'GDNGVGKSTLLNLIAGSLESTKGQVVIGETVRIAYFSQQIEGLDESKRVINYLQEVAEEVKTSGGSTTSIAELLEQ' A
#
# COMPACT_ATOMS: atom_id res chain seq x y z
N GLY A 1 4.42 7.03 -19.51
CA GLY A 1 5.75 6.96 -20.15
C GLY A 1 6.17 5.52 -20.27
N ASP A 2 7.08 5.25 -21.19
CA ASP A 2 7.49 3.88 -21.57
C ASP A 2 8.22 3.14 -20.44
N ASN A 3 8.40 1.83 -20.60
CA ASN A 3 9.16 1.04 -19.65
C ASN A 3 10.64 1.43 -19.69
N GLY A 4 11.29 1.46 -18.52
CA GLY A 4 12.70 1.86 -18.39
C GLY A 4 12.96 3.36 -18.20
N VAL A 5 11.96 4.23 -18.31
CA VAL A 5 12.14 5.70 -18.12
C VAL A 5 12.28 6.14 -16.65
N GLY A 6 12.35 5.20 -15.70
CA GLY A 6 12.57 5.51 -14.28
C GLY A 6 11.31 5.76 -13.44
N LYS A 7 10.11 5.43 -13.92
CA LYS A 7 8.85 5.62 -13.17
C LYS A 7 8.89 4.93 -11.79
N SER A 8 9.25 3.65 -11.76
CA SER A 8 9.33 2.88 -10.51
C SER A 8 10.43 3.43 -9.60
N THR A 9 11.56 3.86 -10.17
CA THR A 9 12.63 4.54 -9.43
C THR A 9 12.14 5.81 -8.75
N LEU A 10 11.42 6.66 -9.48
CA LEU A 10 10.83 7.89 -8.94
C LEU A 10 9.82 7.60 -7.82
N LEU A 11 8.92 6.64 -8.03
CA LEU A 11 7.92 6.29 -7.02
C LEU A 11 8.57 5.70 -5.76
N ASN A 12 9.61 4.87 -5.90
CA ASN A 12 10.34 4.32 -4.76
C ASN A 12 11.12 5.39 -3.99
N LEU A 13 11.66 6.41 -4.66
CA LEU A 13 12.27 7.58 -4.01
C LEU A 13 11.24 8.37 -3.20
N ILE A 14 10.05 8.60 -3.76
CA ILE A 14 8.95 9.30 -3.05
C ILE A 14 8.46 8.47 -1.87
N ALA A 15 8.33 7.15 -2.04
CA ALA A 15 7.90 6.23 -1.00
C ALA A 15 8.95 5.98 0.11
N GLY A 16 10.19 6.47 -0.07
CA GLY A 16 11.29 6.25 0.87
C GLY A 16 11.89 4.84 0.83
N SER A 17 11.43 3.98 -0.09
CA SER A 17 11.98 2.63 -0.30
C SER A 17 13.32 2.65 -1.05
N LEU A 18 13.70 3.79 -1.63
CA LEU A 18 14.99 4.02 -2.29
C LEU A 18 15.57 5.34 -1.80
N GLU A 19 16.86 5.36 -1.45
CA GLU A 19 17.56 6.59 -1.10
C GLU A 19 18.04 7.35 -2.34
N SER A 20 17.94 8.67 -2.31
CA SER A 20 18.45 9.52 -3.39
C SER A 20 19.97 9.53 -3.40
N THR A 21 20.58 9.17 -4.52
CA THR A 21 22.05 9.24 -4.67
C THR A 21 22.59 10.67 -4.59
N LYS A 22 21.79 11.66 -5.04
CA LYS A 22 22.08 13.11 -4.96
C LYS A 22 20.77 13.88 -4.84
N GLY A 23 20.82 15.09 -4.27
CA GLY A 23 19.63 15.91 -4.01
C GLY A 23 18.95 15.52 -2.71
N GLN A 24 17.70 15.95 -2.53
CA GLN A 24 16.91 15.67 -1.34
C GLN A 24 15.43 15.44 -1.68
N VAL A 25 14.80 14.50 -0.98
CA VAL A 25 13.34 14.32 -0.97
C VAL A 25 12.85 14.83 0.37
N VAL A 26 11.98 15.84 0.37
CA VAL A 26 11.43 16.43 1.60
C VAL A 26 9.95 16.08 1.70
N ILE A 27 9.59 15.33 2.74
CA ILE A 27 8.21 14.94 3.04
C ILE A 27 7.73 15.77 4.23
N GLY A 28 6.59 16.45 4.09
CA GLY A 28 6.01 17.25 5.18
C GLY A 28 5.50 16.39 6.33
N GLU A 29 5.53 16.93 7.55
CA GLU A 29 5.22 16.18 8.79
C GLU A 29 3.81 15.55 8.82
N THR A 30 2.84 16.22 8.19
CA THR A 30 1.45 15.78 8.13
C THR A 30 1.17 14.85 6.94
N VAL A 31 2.15 14.64 6.05
CA VAL A 31 1.98 13.78 4.88
C VAL A 31 2.06 12.32 5.33
N ARG A 32 1.11 11.53 4.83
CA ARG A 32 1.12 10.06 4.95
C ARG A 32 1.19 9.49 3.54
N ILE A 33 2.27 8.79 3.24
CA ILE A 33 2.48 8.21 1.92
C ILE A 33 1.89 6.79 1.93
N ALA A 34 1.03 6.52 0.96
CA ALA A 34 0.60 5.18 0.61
C ALA A 34 1.06 4.90 -0.81
N TYR A 35 1.73 3.76 -1.01
CA TYR A 35 2.29 3.36 -2.28
C TYR A 35 1.78 1.97 -2.65
N PHE A 36 1.09 1.87 -3.79
CA PHE A 36 0.66 0.61 -4.36
C PHE A 36 1.73 0.14 -5.36
N SER A 37 2.58 -0.78 -4.93
CA SER A 37 3.68 -1.31 -5.72
C SER A 37 3.19 -2.20 -6.86
N GLN A 38 4.01 -2.33 -7.91
CA GLN A 38 3.71 -3.21 -9.05
C GLN A 38 3.75 -4.70 -8.68
N GLN A 39 4.57 -5.06 -7.69
CA GLN A 39 4.64 -6.39 -7.10
C GLN A 39 4.23 -6.29 -5.64
N ILE A 40 3.36 -7.20 -5.19
CA ILE A 40 2.94 -7.26 -3.79
C ILE A 40 4.02 -8.04 -3.04
N GLU A 41 4.75 -7.36 -2.15
CA GLU A 41 5.72 -7.99 -1.27
C GLU A 41 5.06 -8.39 0.06
N GLY A 42 5.48 -9.52 0.64
CA GLY A 42 5.04 -9.93 1.97
C GLY A 42 3.64 -10.55 2.05
N LEU A 43 3.03 -10.90 0.91
CA LEU A 43 1.80 -11.70 0.89
C LEU A 43 2.14 -13.19 0.84
N ASP A 44 1.69 -13.93 1.84
CA ASP A 44 1.78 -15.39 1.84
C ASP A 44 0.73 -15.94 0.86
N GLU A 45 1.19 -16.39 -0.31
CA GLU A 45 0.32 -16.90 -1.37
C GLU A 45 -0.46 -18.16 -0.96
N SER A 46 -0.07 -18.84 0.11
CA SER A 46 -0.81 -19.98 0.66
C SER A 46 -1.98 -19.56 1.55
N LYS A 47 -2.01 -18.30 2.01
CA LYS A 47 -3.10 -17.78 2.86
C LYS A 47 -4.29 -17.33 2.04
N ARG A 48 -5.48 -17.58 2.58
CA ARG A 48 -6.71 -16.98 2.07
C ARG A 48 -6.72 -15.47 2.36
N VAL A 49 -7.21 -14.67 1.42
CA VAL A 49 -7.31 -13.21 1.52
C VAL A 49 -8.01 -12.75 2.80
N ILE A 50 -9.08 -13.44 3.21
CA ILE A 50 -9.81 -13.14 4.45
C ILE A 50 -8.94 -13.25 5.70
N ASN A 51 -8.10 -14.30 5.80
CA ASN A 51 -7.21 -14.51 6.93
C ASN A 51 -6.12 -13.43 6.95
N TYR A 52 -5.57 -13.08 5.78
CA TYR A 52 -4.56 -12.02 5.66
C TYR A 52 -5.11 -10.66 6.13
N LEU A 53 -6.33 -10.32 5.74
CA LEU A 53 -6.96 -9.06 6.16
C LEU A 53 -7.36 -9.06 7.64
N GLN A 54 -7.80 -10.19 8.19
CA GLN A 54 -8.13 -10.33 9.62
C GLN A 54 -6.91 -10.21 10.55
N GLU A 55 -5.71 -10.56 10.08
CA GLU A 55 -4.46 -10.31 10.82
C GLU A 55 -4.16 -8.81 10.98
N VAL A 56 -4.69 -7.97 10.08
CA VAL A 56 -4.50 -6.52 10.10
C VAL A 56 -5.60 -5.81 10.88
N ALA A 57 -6.87 -6.23 10.70
CA ALA A 57 -8.02 -5.66 11.40
C ALA A 57 -9.23 -6.62 11.36
N GLU A 58 -10.04 -6.64 12.42
CA GLU A 58 -11.31 -7.40 12.44
C GLU A 58 -12.43 -6.67 11.68
N GLU A 59 -12.40 -5.33 11.68
CA GLU A 59 -13.42 -4.46 11.09
C GLU A 59 -12.78 -3.33 10.27
N VAL A 60 -13.50 -2.87 9.25
CA VAL A 60 -13.10 -1.73 8.42
C VAL A 60 -14.20 -0.68 8.34
N LYS A 61 -13.79 0.57 8.20
CA LYS A 61 -14.71 1.66 7.85
C LYS A 61 -14.87 1.70 6.34
N THR A 62 -16.11 1.59 5.88
CA THR A 62 -16.45 1.76 4.46
C THR A 62 -16.40 3.24 4.09
N SER A 63 -16.37 3.53 2.78
CA SER A 63 -16.48 4.89 2.26
C SER A 63 -17.77 5.61 2.66
N GLY A 64 -18.81 4.87 3.02
CA GLY A 64 -20.08 5.39 3.55
C GLY A 64 -20.05 5.73 5.04
N GLY A 65 -18.92 5.52 5.73
CA GLY A 65 -18.77 5.81 7.16
C GLY A 65 -19.31 4.73 8.10
N SER A 66 -19.95 3.68 7.58
CA SER A 66 -20.34 2.51 8.35
C SER A 66 -19.13 1.60 8.59
N THR A 67 -19.13 0.90 9.72
CA THR A 67 -18.17 -0.16 10.02
C THR A 67 -18.77 -1.51 9.59
N THR A 68 -17.96 -2.37 8.96
CA THR A 68 -18.34 -3.74 8.59
C THR A 68 -17.17 -4.68 8.88
N SER A 69 -17.47 -5.96 9.09
CA SER A 69 -16.44 -6.97 9.30
C SER A 69 -15.68 -7.27 8.00
N ILE A 70 -14.43 -7.73 8.12
CA ILE A 70 -13.65 -8.19 6.95
C ILE A 70 -14.34 -9.36 6.23
N ALA A 71 -15.07 -10.22 6.96
CA ALA A 71 -15.78 -11.35 6.37
C ALA A 71 -16.91 -10.86 5.44
N GLU A 72 -17.77 -9.97 5.94
CA GLU A 72 -18.86 -9.37 5.15
C GLU A 72 -18.34 -8.54 3.97
N LEU A 73 -17.22 -7.85 4.13
CA LEU A 73 -16.61 -7.05 3.06
C LEU A 73 -16.24 -7.90 1.83
N LEU A 74 -15.79 -9.13 2.05
CA LEU A 74 -15.32 -10.03 0.99
C LEU A 74 -16.40 -10.95 0.43
N GLU A 75 -17.57 -11.01 1.07
CA GLU A 75 -18.73 -11.77 0.60
C GLU A 75 -19.60 -10.98 -0.40
N GLN A 76 -19.36 -9.67 -0.58
CA GLN A 76 -20.08 -8.81 -1.54
C GLN A 76 -19.64 -9.00 -2.99
#